data_AF-A0A8H5IQK6-F1
#
_entry.id   AF-A0A8H5IQK6-F1
#
_cell.length_a   1.000
_cell.length_b   1.000
_cell.length_c   1.000
_cell.angle_alpha   90.00
_cell.angle_beta   90.00
_cell.angle_gamma   90.00
#
_symmetry.space_group_name_H-M   'P 1'
#
loop_
_entity.id
_entity.type
_entity.pdbx_description
1 polymer ?
#
loop_
_entity_poly.entity_id
_entity_poly.type
_entity_poly.pdbx_seq_one_letter_code
_entity_poly.pdbx_strand_id
1 'polypeptide(L)'
;MQQLIDGGLFKEICPVLDKPNNDWATWARTVCNLRMGITRSPAVDQTQIRSAIFIAKDCAGDRFLVPFALMLLGLRSQRKDDEKIAKAFRAMFTNEELNLGEIKYDVEAKRVLDGGTSVMEELKRFQELMEMINTSSNDAAEKERQGDIATISDSFVRLSTNQSPNVVFSSRRRRIVKKPEETRYKV
;
A
#
# COMPACT_ATOMS: atom_id res chain seq x y z
N MET A 1 1.17 25.61 3.68
CA MET A 1 0.16 25.67 4.76
C MET A 1 -1.27 25.68 4.22
N GLN A 2 -1.67 26.63 3.36
CA GLN A 2 -3.04 26.65 2.82
C GLN A 2 -3.43 25.35 2.09
N GLN A 3 -2.52 24.77 1.30
CA GLN A 3 -2.73 23.46 0.65
C GLN A 3 -3.05 22.32 1.61
N LEU A 4 -2.46 22.29 2.81
CA LEU A 4 -2.78 21.28 3.82
C LEU A 4 -4.22 21.43 4.31
N ILE A 5 -4.65 22.68 4.51
CA ILE A 5 -6.00 23.02 4.98
C ILE A 5 -7.02 22.65 3.90
N ASP A 6 -6.78 23.10 2.67
CA ASP A 6 -7.66 22.88 1.52
C ASP A 6 -7.74 21.41 1.13
N GLY A 7 -6.62 20.67 1.28
CA GLY A 7 -6.58 19.22 1.09
C GLY A 7 -7.26 18.41 2.20
N GLY A 8 -7.80 19.08 3.23
CA GLY A 8 -8.64 18.45 4.24
C GLY A 8 -7.88 17.94 5.47
N LEU A 9 -6.69 18.47 5.78
CA LEU A 9 -5.93 18.10 6.99
C LEU A 9 -6.81 18.19 8.25
N PHE A 10 -7.59 19.27 8.38
CA PHE A 10 -8.44 19.46 9.55
C PHE A 10 -9.79 18.78 9.42
N LYS A 11 -10.31 18.49 8.23
CA LYS A 11 -11.63 17.87 8.06
C LYS A 11 -11.57 16.35 8.08
N GLU A 12 -10.65 15.78 7.32
CA GLU A 12 -10.58 14.35 7.02
C GLU A 12 -9.55 13.64 7.90
N ILE A 13 -8.37 14.23 8.05
CA ILE A 13 -7.28 13.60 8.82
C ILE A 13 -7.45 13.90 10.31
N CYS A 14 -7.59 15.17 10.68
CA CYS A 14 -7.57 15.63 12.07
C CYS A 14 -8.78 16.51 12.46
N PRO A 15 -10.03 16.00 12.39
CA PRO A 15 -11.26 16.73 12.75
C PRO A 15 -11.23 17.36 14.15
N VAL A 16 -10.51 16.77 15.09
CA VAL A 16 -10.41 17.30 16.47
C VAL A 16 -9.70 18.67 16.53
N LEU A 17 -8.89 19.00 15.52
CA LEU A 17 -8.21 20.29 15.41
C LEU A 17 -9.07 21.35 14.69
N ASP A 18 -10.14 20.94 14.00
CA ASP A 18 -11.07 21.83 13.31
C ASP A 18 -12.10 22.42 14.30
N LYS A 19 -11.64 23.34 15.15
CA LYS A 19 -12.51 23.99 16.14
C LYS A 19 -13.16 25.25 15.57
N PRO A 20 -14.47 25.46 15.80
CA PRO A 20 -15.12 26.72 15.46
C PRO A 20 -14.43 27.88 16.16
N ASN A 21 -14.23 28.98 15.42
CA ASN A 21 -13.55 30.21 15.84
C ASN A 21 -12.03 30.14 16.03
N ASN A 22 -11.36 29.03 15.66
CA ASN A 22 -9.89 28.90 15.72
C ASN A 22 -9.30 29.40 17.05
N ASP A 23 -9.77 28.85 18.17
CA ASP A 23 -9.19 29.17 19.47
C ASP A 23 -7.78 28.57 19.59
N TRP A 24 -6.81 29.31 19.06
CA TRP A 24 -5.39 28.97 19.04
C TRP A 24 -4.82 28.77 20.44
N ALA A 25 -5.43 29.35 21.48
CA ALA A 25 -4.99 29.17 22.86
C ALA A 25 -5.18 27.72 23.35
N THR A 26 -6.18 27.00 22.81
CA THR A 26 -6.43 25.59 23.17
C THR A 26 -5.78 24.59 22.23
N TRP A 27 -5.18 25.05 21.12
CA TRP A 27 -4.55 24.18 20.14
C TRP A 27 -3.43 23.34 20.74
N ALA A 28 -2.55 23.94 21.54
CA ALA A 28 -1.45 23.21 22.19
C ALA A 28 -1.98 22.01 23.00
N ARG A 29 -3.00 22.23 23.84
CA ARG A 29 -3.63 21.16 24.62
C ARG A 29 -4.29 20.10 23.72
N THR A 30 -4.93 20.54 22.65
CA THR A 30 -5.64 19.64 21.72
C THR A 30 -4.65 18.76 20.94
N VAL A 31 -3.52 19.32 20.50
CA VAL A 31 -2.42 18.59 19.87
C VAL A 31 -1.79 17.61 20.85
N CYS A 32 -1.54 18.01 22.09
CA CYS A 32 -1.05 17.09 23.13
C CYS A 32 -2.00 15.92 23.36
N ASN A 33 -3.31 16.18 23.45
CA ASN A 33 -4.32 15.13 23.60
C ASN A 33 -4.39 14.19 22.39
N LEU A 34 -4.24 14.74 21.17
CA LEU A 34 -4.20 13.95 19.94
C LEU A 34 -3.03 12.96 19.95
N ARG A 35 -1.85 13.41 20.41
CA ARG A 35 -0.65 12.57 20.56
C ARG A 35 -0.77 11.50 21.65
N MET A 36 -1.57 11.75 22.70
CA MET A 36 -1.89 10.71 23.69
C MET A 36 -3.00 9.76 23.22
N GLY A 37 -3.84 10.21 22.30
CA GLY A 37 -5.07 9.56 21.87
C GLY A 37 -4.98 8.74 20.58
N ILE A 38 -3.78 8.48 20.04
CA ILE A 38 -3.58 7.64 18.83
C ILE A 38 -4.28 6.28 18.98
N THR A 39 -4.41 5.77 20.21
CA THR A 39 -5.13 4.53 20.54
C THR A 39 -6.66 4.61 20.47
N ARG A 40 -7.25 5.81 20.42
CA ARG A 40 -8.71 6.06 20.53
C ARG A 40 -9.34 6.68 19.28
N SER A 41 -8.59 6.82 18.19
CA SER A 41 -9.09 7.44 16.97
C SER A 41 -10.05 6.51 16.21
N PRO A 42 -11.04 7.00 15.45
CA PRO A 42 -11.91 6.14 14.63
C PRO A 42 -11.10 5.32 13.61
N ALA A 43 -11.69 4.20 13.18
CA ALA A 43 -11.07 3.33 12.18
C ALA A 43 -10.88 4.08 10.85
N VAL A 44 -9.76 3.84 10.18
CA VAL A 44 -9.47 4.49 8.90
C VAL A 44 -10.47 4.09 7.83
N ASP A 45 -11.03 5.08 7.15
CA ASP A 45 -11.83 4.87 5.95
C ASP A 45 -11.05 5.17 4.66
N GLN A 46 -11.68 4.88 3.52
CA GLN A 46 -11.06 5.09 2.21
C GLN A 46 -10.94 6.57 1.85
N THR A 47 -11.81 7.43 2.39
CA THR A 47 -11.79 8.88 2.18
C THR A 47 -10.56 9.49 2.83
N GLN A 48 -10.21 9.05 4.04
CA GLN A 48 -9.01 9.46 4.75
C GLN A 48 -7.74 9.03 4.02
N ILE A 49 -7.69 7.80 3.50
CA ILE A 49 -6.55 7.33 2.69
C ILE A 49 -6.38 8.20 1.44
N ARG A 50 -7.46 8.45 0.70
CA ARG A 50 -7.42 9.30 -0.50
C ARG A 50 -7.01 10.73 -0.17
N SER A 51 -7.53 11.30 0.91
CA SER A 51 -7.21 12.66 1.34
C SER A 51 -5.74 12.75 1.77
N ALA A 52 -5.21 11.76 2.49
CA ALA A 52 -3.81 11.72 2.86
C ALA A 52 -2.88 11.69 1.63
N ILE A 53 -3.22 10.88 0.63
CA ILE A 53 -2.47 10.80 -0.64
C ILE A 53 -2.56 12.13 -1.40
N PHE A 54 -3.74 12.73 -1.50
CA PHE A 54 -3.96 14.01 -2.15
C PHE A 54 -3.13 15.13 -1.49
N ILE A 55 -3.22 15.23 -0.16
CA ILE A 55 -2.43 16.17 0.63
C ILE A 55 -0.93 15.95 0.39
N ALA A 56 -0.47 14.70 0.42
CA ALA A 56 0.93 14.37 0.25
C ALA A 56 1.46 14.75 -1.13
N LYS A 57 0.68 14.50 -2.18
CA LYS A 57 1.03 14.88 -3.55
C LYS A 57 1.20 16.39 -3.68
N ASP A 58 0.23 17.16 -3.19
CA ASP A 58 0.21 18.61 -3.35
C ASP A 58 1.24 19.33 -2.45
N CYS A 59 1.55 18.76 -1.27
CA CYS A 59 2.41 19.42 -0.29
C CYS A 59 3.86 18.94 -0.31
N ALA A 60 4.12 17.67 -0.64
CA ALA A 60 5.43 17.04 -0.52
C ALA A 60 6.03 16.61 -1.87
N GLY A 61 5.20 16.54 -2.92
CA GLY A 61 5.59 16.09 -4.26
C GLY A 61 5.81 14.57 -4.35
N ASP A 62 6.01 14.07 -5.57
CA ASP A 62 5.99 12.63 -5.87
C ASP A 62 7.01 11.82 -5.07
N ARG A 63 8.21 12.37 -4.85
CA ARG A 63 9.29 11.69 -4.08
C ARG A 63 8.89 11.36 -2.65
N PHE A 64 8.10 12.23 -2.00
CA PHE A 64 7.73 12.07 -0.60
C PHE A 64 6.25 11.70 -0.44
N LEU A 65 5.55 11.41 -1.53
CA LEU A 65 4.12 11.16 -1.52
C LEU A 65 3.75 10.02 -0.57
N VAL A 66 4.35 8.85 -0.75
CA VAL A 66 4.07 7.67 0.07
C VAL A 66 4.43 7.89 1.55
N PRO A 67 5.66 8.28 1.92
CA PRO A 67 6.02 8.43 3.33
C PRO A 67 5.23 9.56 4.00
N PHE A 68 4.93 10.65 3.28
CA PHE A 68 4.14 11.74 3.84
C PHE A 68 2.67 11.34 4.07
N ALA A 69 2.06 10.61 3.14
CA ALA A 69 0.71 10.09 3.32
C ALA A 69 0.62 9.09 4.48
N LEU A 70 1.60 8.19 4.61
CA LEU A 70 1.67 7.24 5.73
C LEU A 70 1.90 7.92 7.07
N MET A 71 2.71 8.99 7.11
CA MET A 71 2.87 9.81 8.31
C MET A 71 1.53 10.42 8.74
N LEU A 72 0.77 11.02 7.81
CA LEU A 72 -0.55 11.59 8.10
C LEU A 72 -1.53 10.54 8.63
N LEU A 73 -1.56 9.36 8.02
CA LEU A 73 -2.40 8.26 8.48
C LEU A 73 -1.93 7.71 9.83
N GLY A 74 -0.62 7.60 10.06
CA GLY A 74 -0.03 7.11 11.30
C GLY A 74 -0.37 7.95 12.53
N LEU A 75 -0.62 9.26 12.35
CA LEU A 75 -1.08 10.14 13.42
C LEU A 75 -2.47 9.78 13.97
N ARG A 76 -3.30 9.10 13.17
CA ARG A 76 -4.75 9.03 13.39
C ARG A 76 -5.40 7.69 13.21
N SER A 77 -4.73 6.72 12.62
CA SER A 77 -5.31 5.40 12.44
C SER A 77 -5.22 4.57 13.74
N GLN A 78 -5.88 3.42 13.85
CA GLN A 78 -5.58 2.46 14.93
C GLN A 78 -4.61 1.39 14.41
N ARG A 79 -3.76 0.78 15.26
CA ARG A 79 -2.84 -0.31 14.81
C ARG A 79 -3.55 -1.43 14.04
N LYS A 80 -4.81 -1.72 14.35
CA LYS A 80 -5.62 -2.71 13.61
C LYS A 80 -5.90 -2.33 12.15
N ASP A 81 -5.76 -1.04 11.80
CA ASP A 81 -5.96 -0.51 10.46
C ASP A 81 -4.69 -0.58 9.61
N ASP A 82 -3.53 -0.91 10.19
CA ASP A 82 -2.24 -0.86 9.52
C ASP A 82 -2.21 -1.80 8.29
N GLU A 83 -2.77 -3.00 8.41
CA GLU A 83 -2.92 -3.95 7.30
C GLU A 83 -3.83 -3.41 6.19
N LYS A 84 -4.92 -2.72 6.57
CA LYS A 84 -5.85 -2.10 5.62
C LYS A 84 -5.16 -0.97 4.84
N ILE A 85 -4.36 -0.16 5.54
CA ILE A 85 -3.57 0.91 4.93
C ILE A 85 -2.52 0.30 3.99
N ALA A 86 -1.73 -0.66 4.47
CA ALA A 86 -0.70 -1.31 3.66
C ALA A 86 -1.29 -1.93 2.38
N LYS A 87 -2.41 -2.65 2.50
CA LYS A 87 -3.11 -3.22 1.34
C LYS A 87 -3.59 -2.14 0.37
N ALA A 88 -4.11 -1.02 0.86
CA ALA A 88 -4.55 0.08 0.01
C ALA A 88 -3.38 0.71 -0.76
N PHE A 89 -2.25 0.94 -0.11
CA PHE A 89 -1.05 1.50 -0.74
C PHE A 89 -0.46 0.53 -1.79
N ARG A 90 -0.35 -0.75 -1.47
CA ARG A 90 0.09 -1.78 -2.44
C ARG A 90 -0.81 -1.90 -3.67
N ALA A 91 -2.10 -1.58 -3.53
CA ALA A 91 -3.03 -1.58 -4.66
C ALA A 91 -2.96 -0.30 -5.51
N MET A 92 -2.37 0.78 -4.98
CA MET A 92 -2.36 2.10 -5.63
C MET A 92 -0.99 2.48 -6.22
N PHE A 93 0.10 1.95 -5.68
CA PHE A 93 1.48 2.32 -6.04
C PHE A 93 2.24 1.11 -6.57
N THR A 94 3.21 1.36 -7.46
CA THR A 94 4.11 0.31 -7.94
C THR A 94 5.16 -0.06 -6.89
N ASN A 95 5.80 -1.22 -7.06
CA ASN A 95 6.87 -1.64 -6.15
C ASN A 95 8.04 -0.64 -6.13
N GLU A 96 8.33 0.03 -7.25
CA GLU A 96 9.34 1.08 -7.31
C GLU A 96 8.95 2.34 -6.52
N GLU A 97 7.69 2.75 -6.58
CA GLU A 97 7.18 3.89 -5.80
C GLU A 97 7.12 3.59 -4.30
N LEU A 98 6.92 2.33 -3.94
CA LEU A 98 6.96 1.86 -2.57
C LEU A 98 8.38 1.59 -2.06
N ASN A 99 9.37 1.48 -2.95
CA ASN A 99 10.76 1.30 -2.58
C ASN A 99 11.41 2.64 -2.18
N LEU A 100 11.10 3.06 -0.96
CA LEU A 100 11.47 4.38 -0.43
C LEU A 100 12.93 4.49 0.06
N GLY A 101 13.75 3.46 -0.18
CA GLY A 101 15.16 3.41 0.23
C GLY A 101 15.35 3.44 1.75
N GLU A 102 16.56 3.84 2.19
CA GLU A 102 16.90 3.97 3.62
C GLU A 102 16.34 5.28 4.21
N ILE A 103 15.04 5.33 4.46
CA ILE A 103 14.50 6.34 5.38
C ILE A 103 14.96 5.99 6.79
N LYS A 104 15.68 6.92 7.43
CA LYS A 104 16.13 6.78 8.81
C LYS A 104 15.06 7.30 9.76
N TYR A 105 14.74 6.49 10.77
CA TYR A 105 13.79 6.83 11.82
C TYR A 105 14.56 7.08 13.12
N ASP A 106 14.26 8.19 13.78
CA ASP A 106 14.70 8.40 15.16
C ASP A 106 13.65 7.82 16.10
N VAL A 107 13.61 6.49 16.21
CA VAL A 107 12.64 5.78 17.05
C VAL A 107 12.89 5.98 18.55
N GLU A 108 14.13 6.34 18.91
CA GLU A 108 14.50 6.71 20.27
C GLU A 108 14.23 8.19 20.56
N ALA A 109 13.62 8.92 19.61
CA ALA A 109 13.18 10.28 19.81
C ALA A 109 12.25 10.32 21.03
N LYS A 110 12.80 10.94 22.07
CA LYS A 110 12.20 11.06 23.39
C LYS A 110 11.66 12.46 23.52
N ARG A 111 10.43 12.56 24.00
CA ARG A 111 9.83 13.84 24.40
C ARG A 111 9.80 13.94 25.92
N VAL A 112 10.11 15.13 26.41
CA VAL A 112 9.94 15.48 27.82
C VAL A 112 8.50 15.93 28.01
N LEU A 113 7.76 15.24 28.88
CA LEU A 113 6.41 15.59 29.31
C LEU A 113 6.43 15.87 30.82
N ASP A 114 5.45 16.64 31.31
CA ASP A 114 5.21 16.75 32.75
C ASP A 114 4.88 15.35 33.31
N GLY A 115 5.85 14.73 33.99
CA GLY A 115 5.77 13.36 34.49
C GLY A 115 6.80 12.37 33.92
N GLY A 116 7.68 12.80 33.01
CA GLY A 116 8.84 12.01 32.57
C GLY A 116 9.09 12.03 31.06
N THR A 117 10.03 11.20 30.62
CA THR A 117 10.42 11.06 29.22
C THR A 117 9.63 9.93 28.56
N SER A 118 8.97 10.21 27.44
CA SER A 118 8.14 9.24 26.71
C SER A 118 8.60 9.11 25.26
N VAL A 119 8.60 7.88 24.73
CA VAL A 119 8.87 7.61 23.31
C VAL A 119 7.70 8.11 22.45
N MET A 120 8.01 8.65 21.28
CA MET A 120 6.99 9.11 20.33
C MET A 120 6.35 7.93 19.60
N GLU A 121 5.23 7.42 20.13
CA GLU A 121 4.47 6.31 19.54
C GLU A 121 4.05 6.56 18.07
N GLU A 122 3.83 7.82 17.69
CA GLU A 122 3.57 8.20 16.29
C GLU A 122 4.72 7.83 15.33
N LEU A 123 5.98 7.95 15.78
CA LEU A 123 7.16 7.65 14.96
C LEU A 123 7.38 6.15 14.84
N LYS A 124 7.25 5.44 15.97
CA LYS A 124 7.30 3.98 15.98
C LYS A 124 6.28 3.38 15.02
N ARG A 125 5.06 3.91 15.04
CA ARG A 125 4.00 3.43 14.17
C ARG A 125 4.21 3.77 12.70
N PHE A 126 4.71 4.97 12.41
CA PHE A 126 5.10 5.33 11.05
C PHE A 126 6.15 4.35 10.50
N GLN A 127 7.15 3.99 11.30
CA GLN A 127 8.12 2.95 10.94
C GLN A 127 7.45 1.59 10.70
N GLU A 128 6.58 1.13 11.60
CA GLU A 128 5.85 -0.15 11.46
C GLU A 128 5.06 -0.20 10.12
N LEU A 129 4.38 0.90 9.75
CA LEU A 129 3.65 1.01 8.46
C LEU A 129 4.59 0.96 7.25
N MET A 130 5.70 1.67 7.32
CA MET A 130 6.71 1.70 6.26
C MET A 130 7.34 0.32 6.03
N GLU A 131 7.72 -0.37 7.11
CA GLU A 131 8.27 -1.72 7.07
C GLU A 131 7.25 -2.75 6.57
N MET A 132 6.00 -2.63 7.01
CA MET A 132 4.92 -3.49 6.53
C MET A 132 4.76 -3.38 5.02
N ILE A 133 4.74 -2.16 4.47
CA ILE A 133 4.60 -1.96 3.02
C ILE A 133 5.82 -2.49 2.25
N ASN A 134 7.03 -2.28 2.76
CA ASN A 134 8.28 -2.73 2.13
C ASN A 134 8.47 -4.26 2.14
N THR A 135 8.19 -4.92 3.26
CA THR A 135 8.44 -6.37 3.42
C THR A 135 7.65 -7.21 2.43
N SER A 136 6.36 -6.93 2.23
CA SER A 136 5.56 -7.69 1.26
C SER A 136 5.80 -7.30 -0.20
N SER A 137 6.39 -6.12 -0.48
CA SER A 137 6.85 -5.76 -1.82
C SER A 137 8.04 -6.63 -2.23
N ASN A 138 8.97 -6.86 -1.30
CA ASN A 138 10.11 -7.76 -1.54
C ASN A 138 9.66 -9.21 -1.75
N ASP A 139 8.71 -9.71 -0.96
CA ASP A 139 8.15 -11.05 -1.14
C ASP A 139 7.42 -11.24 -2.49
N ALA A 140 6.77 -10.18 -3.00
CA ALA A 140 6.11 -10.20 -4.29
C ALA A 140 7.12 -10.17 -5.44
N ALA A 141 8.15 -9.33 -5.35
CA ALA A 141 9.24 -9.25 -6.32
C ALA A 141 10.08 -10.54 -6.37
N GLU A 142 10.30 -11.20 -5.24
CA GLU A 142 10.95 -12.52 -5.20
C GLU A 142 10.09 -13.60 -5.84
N LYS A 143 8.77 -13.59 -5.62
CA LYS A 143 7.85 -14.55 -6.28
C LYS A 143 7.78 -14.38 -7.79
N GLU A 144 7.80 -13.14 -8.31
CA GLU A 144 7.90 -12.89 -9.76
C GLU A 144 9.22 -13.42 -10.33
N ARG A 145 10.36 -13.15 -9.68
CA ARG A 145 11.67 -13.68 -10.11
C ARG A 145 11.75 -15.21 -10.04
N GLN A 146 11.14 -15.84 -9.03
CA GLN A 146 11.09 -17.30 -8.92
C GLN A 146 10.16 -17.92 -9.98
N GLY A 147 9.06 -17.24 -10.35
CA GLY A 147 8.12 -17.66 -11.39
C GLY A 147 8.74 -17.66 -12.79
N ASP A 148 9.55 -16.65 -13.09
CA ASP A 148 10.25 -16.55 -14.37
C ASP A 148 11.39 -17.59 -14.50
N ILE A 149 12.14 -17.84 -13.42
CA ILE A 149 13.20 -18.87 -13.41
C ILE A 149 12.61 -20.29 -13.50
N ALA A 150 11.49 -20.57 -12.82
CA ALA A 150 10.82 -21.86 -12.92
C ALA A 150 10.29 -22.13 -14.34
N THR A 151 9.73 -21.10 -14.99
CA THR A 151 9.20 -21.21 -16.36
C THR A 151 10.31 -21.37 -17.40
N ILE A 152 11.45 -20.68 -17.22
CA ILE A 152 12.64 -20.85 -18.09
C ILE A 152 13.30 -22.21 -17.86
N SER A 153 13.37 -22.69 -16.61
CA SER A 153 13.94 -24.00 -16.27
C SER A 153 13.11 -25.16 -16.86
N ASP A 154 11.78 -25.12 -16.75
CA ASP A 154 10.90 -26.14 -17.35
C ASP A 154 10.95 -26.14 -18.89
N SER A 155 11.15 -24.96 -19.48
CA SER A 155 11.34 -24.81 -20.93
C SER A 155 12.68 -25.39 -21.40
N PHE A 156 13.74 -25.26 -20.61
CA PHE A 156 15.07 -25.76 -20.94
C PHE A 156 15.20 -27.28 -20.71
N VAL A 157 14.56 -27.82 -19.66
CA VAL A 157 14.54 -29.26 -19.39
C VAL A 157 13.77 -30.02 -20.48
N ARG A 158 12.71 -29.43 -21.05
CA ARG A 158 11.97 -30.03 -22.19
C ARG A 158 12.71 -29.98 -23.53
N LEU A 159 13.74 -29.14 -23.68
CA LEU A 159 14.58 -29.10 -24.89
C LEU A 159 15.77 -30.08 -24.83
N SER A 160 16.13 -30.59 -23.65
CA SER A 160 17.29 -31.47 -23.45
C SER A 160 16.97 -32.97 -23.52
N THR A 161 15.69 -33.35 -23.57
CA THR A 161 15.26 -34.76 -23.62
C THR A 161 14.49 -35.10 -24.89
N ASN A 162 15.06 -34.79 -26.06
CA ASN A 162 14.68 -35.45 -27.31
C ASN A 162 15.61 -36.64 -27.58
N GLN A 163 15.45 -37.70 -26.79
CA GLN A 163 15.71 -39.04 -27.30
C GLN A 163 14.50 -39.46 -28.13
N SER A 164 14.68 -39.47 -29.45
CA SER A 164 13.75 -40.05 -30.41
C SER A 164 13.43 -41.51 -30.07
N PRO A 165 12.16 -41.93 -30.18
CA PRO A 165 11.84 -43.29 -30.54
C PRO A 165 11.38 -43.35 -31.99
N ASN A 166 12.09 -44.16 -32.78
CA ASN A 166 11.64 -44.60 -34.09
C ASN A 166 10.35 -45.42 -33.98
N VAL A 167 9.34 -44.97 -34.75
CA VAL A 167 8.43 -45.71 -35.63
C VAL A 167 7.78 -47.01 -35.12
N VAL A 168 6.44 -47.01 -35.01
CA VAL A 168 5.59 -48.08 -35.59
C VAL A 168 4.37 -47.48 -36.29
N PHE A 169 4.29 -47.81 -37.59
CA PHE A 169 3.20 -47.54 -38.52
C PHE A 169 1.95 -48.34 -38.15
N SER A 170 0.75 -47.74 -38.18
CA SER A 170 -0.45 -48.47 -38.62
C SER A 170 -1.48 -47.54 -39.26
N SER A 171 -1.81 -47.89 -40.50
CA SER A 171 -2.81 -47.26 -41.36
C SER A 171 -4.23 -47.46 -40.84
N ARG A 172 -5.12 -46.45 -40.97
CA ARG A 172 -6.40 -46.58 -41.72
C ARG A 172 -7.27 -45.30 -41.73
N ARG A 173 -7.64 -44.95 -42.96
CA ARG A 173 -8.91 -44.42 -43.50
C ARG A 173 -9.39 -43.00 -43.15
N ARG A 174 -9.40 -42.20 -44.23
CA ARG A 174 -10.17 -40.98 -44.50
C ARG A 174 -11.67 -41.14 -44.16
N ARG A 175 -12.29 -40.04 -43.69
CA ARG A 175 -13.57 -39.55 -44.24
C ARG A 175 -13.67 -38.03 -44.07
N ILE A 176 -13.85 -37.37 -45.21
CA ILE A 176 -14.30 -35.98 -45.37
C ILE A 176 -15.84 -35.96 -45.27
N VAL A 177 -16.43 -34.75 -45.16
CA VAL A 177 -17.82 -34.33 -45.50
C VAL A 177 -18.69 -34.13 -44.22
N LYS A 178 -19.39 -33.02 -43.90
CA LYS A 178 -19.81 -31.74 -44.53
C LYS A 178 -20.30 -30.75 -43.43
N LYS A 179 -20.22 -29.43 -43.66
CA LYS A 179 -21.11 -28.40 -43.05
C LYS A 179 -22.54 -28.49 -43.64
N PRO A 180 -23.61 -28.06 -42.95
CA PRO A 180 -24.16 -26.67 -43.04
C PRO A 180 -24.51 -26.06 -41.65
N GLU A 181 -24.58 -24.73 -41.42
CA GLU A 181 -25.72 -23.78 -41.68
C GLU A 181 -26.98 -24.20 -40.88
N GLU A 182 -27.83 -23.40 -40.24
CA GLU A 182 -28.08 -21.98 -39.97
C GLU A 182 -29.26 -21.96 -38.95
N THR A 183 -29.54 -20.83 -38.26
CA THR A 183 -30.83 -20.33 -37.68
C THR A 183 -30.62 -19.66 -36.31
N ARG A 184 -30.62 -18.31 -36.19
CA ARG A 184 -31.76 -17.37 -36.10
C ARG A 184 -32.88 -17.80 -35.15
N TYR A 185 -33.16 -17.00 -34.11
CA TYR A 185 -34.44 -16.43 -33.62
C TYR A 185 -34.09 -15.64 -32.32
N LYS A 186 -34.10 -14.30 -32.27
CA LYS A 186 -35.24 -13.38 -32.02
C LYS A 186 -36.22 -13.84 -30.93
N VAL A 187 -36.21 -13.17 -29.77
CA VAL A 187 -37.31 -12.31 -29.27
C VAL A 187 -36.67 -11.08 -28.64
#